data_AF-A0A942IET6-F1
#
_entry.id   AF-A0A942IET6-F1
#
_cell.length_a   1.000
_cell.length_b   1.000
_cell.length_c   1.000
_cell.angle_alpha   90.00
_cell.angle_beta   90.00
_cell.angle_gamma   90.00
#
_symmetry.space_group_name_H-M   'P 1'
#
loop_
_entity.id
_entity.type
_entity.pdbx_description
1 polymer ?
#
loop_
_entity_poly.entity_id
_entity_poly.type
_entity_poly.pdbx_seq_one_letter_code
_entity_poly.pdbx_strand_id
1 'polypeptide(L)' 'MTEVNISNDLYGRIAVSFPYDSSIITKIKTIEGRRWRPVEKYWTFPNRNGVLEKILKVFGDKEIQIDTALKTTTSKV' A
#
# COMPACT_ATOMS: atom_id res chain seq x y z
N MET A 1 16.22 0.19 6.28
CA MET A 1 14.85 -0.13 6.74
C MET A 1 13.91 0.56 5.78
N THR A 2 13.24 -0.19 4.90
CA THR A 2 12.32 0.34 3.89
C THR A 2 10.89 0.11 4.38
N GLU A 3 10.31 1.13 4.98
CA GLU A 3 8.96 1.07 5.53
C GLU A 3 7.93 1.18 4.39
N VAL A 4 7.07 0.16 4.26
CA VAL A 4 5.98 0.15 3.29
C VAL A 4 4.69 0.37 4.07
N ASN A 5 4.00 1.47 3.78
CA ASN A 5 2.75 1.82 4.42
C ASN A 5 1.57 1.42 3.51
N ILE A 6 0.70 0.54 4.01
CA ILE A 6 -0.51 0.10 3.30
C ILE A 6 -1.73 0.56 4.10
N SER A 7 -2.63 1.29 3.46
CA SER A 7 -3.84 1.83 4.07
C SER A 7 -5.04 1.55 3.16
N ASN A 8 -6.25 1.61 3.71
CA ASN A 8 -7.46 1.59 2.89
C ASN A 8 -7.88 3.04 2.60
N ASP A 9 -8.01 3.36 1.32
CA ASP A 9 -8.51 4.65 0.83
C ASP A 9 -10.03 4.74 1.06
N LEU A 10 -10.55 5.96 1.16
CA LEU A 10 -11.97 6.24 1.49
C LEU A 10 -12.97 5.65 0.47
N TYR A 11 -12.48 5.24 -0.71
CA TYR A 11 -13.25 4.61 -1.77
C TYR A 11 -13.17 3.07 -1.77
N GLY A 12 -12.71 2.47 -0.67
CA GLY A 12 -12.52 1.01 -0.57
C GLY A 12 -11.40 0.52 -1.49
N ARG A 13 -10.37 1.32 -1.69
CA ARG A 13 -9.20 1.01 -2.54
C ARG A 13 -7.98 0.81 -1.65
N ILE A 14 -7.04 0.00 -2.12
CA ILE A 14 -5.80 -0.22 -1.37
C ILE A 14 -4.84 0.93 -1.72
N ALA A 15 -4.50 1.76 -0.74
CA ALA A 15 -3.46 2.78 -0.83
C ALA A 15 -2.13 2.18 -0.34
N VAL A 16 -1.06 2.40 -1.10
CA VAL A 16 0.28 1.90 -0.79
C VAL A 16 1.29 3.02 -0.99
N SER A 17 1.94 3.44 0.08
CA SER A 17 3.06 4.38 0.05
C SER A 17 4.34 3.69 0.51
N PHE A 18 5.45 3.98 -0.16
CA PHE A 18 6.75 3.39 0.15
C PHE A 18 7.85 4.30 -0.41
N PRO A 19 9.07 4.27 0.16
CA PRO A 19 10.20 4.99 -0.40
C PRO A 19 10.49 4.53 -1.83
N TYR A 20 11.02 5.43 -2.66
CA TYR A 20 11.28 5.14 -4.07
C TYR A 20 12.19 3.92 -4.23
N ASP A 21 11.63 2.83 -4.77
CA ASP A 21 12.33 1.58 -5.03
C ASP A 21 11.92 1.09 -6.43
N SER A 22 12.87 1.13 -7.36
CA SER A 22 12.64 0.76 -8.77
C SER A 22 12.24 -0.70 -8.94
N SER A 23 12.70 -1.59 -8.05
CA SER A 23 12.34 -3.01 -8.07
C SER A 23 10.89 -3.22 -7.67
N ILE A 24 10.43 -2.53 -6.63
CA ILE A 24 9.01 -2.53 -6.23
C ILE A 24 8.15 -1.89 -7.32
N ILE A 25 8.54 -0.73 -7.84
CA ILE A 25 7.77 -0.01 -8.87
C ILE A 25 7.56 -0.90 -10.10
N THR A 26 8.58 -1.62 -10.54
CA THR A 26 8.48 -2.54 -11.68
C THR A 26 7.46 -3.65 -11.42
N LYS A 27 7.48 -4.23 -10.21
CA LYS A 27 6.52 -5.27 -9.79
C LYS A 27 5.10 -4.72 -9.63
N ILE A 28 4.92 -3.58 -8.97
CA ILE A 28 3.62 -2.90 -8.82
C ILE A 28 3.04 -2.51 -10.17
N LYS A 29 3.89 -2.13 -11.13
CA LYS A 29 3.48 -1.83 -12.51
C LYS A 29 2.91 -3.04 -13.26
N THR A 30 3.04 -4.26 -12.74
CA THR A 30 2.37 -5.45 -13.32
C THR A 30 0.90 -5.56 -12.90
N ILE A 31 0.49 -4.84 -11.85
CA ILE A 31 -0.87 -4.94 -11.30
C ILE A 31 -1.81 -4.03 -12.09
N GLU A 32 -2.82 -4.59 -12.73
CA GLU A 32 -3.80 -3.82 -13.51
C GLU A 32 -4.72 -2.97 -12.63
N GLY A 33 -5.16 -1.82 -13.15
CA GLY A 33 -6.04 -0.89 -12.43
C GLY A 33 -5.36 -0.01 -11.38
N ARG A 34 -4.03 -0.13 -11.22
CA ARG A 34 -3.22 0.77 -10.38
C ARG A 34 -3.32 2.23 -10.85
N ARG A 35 -3.37 3.16 -9.90
CA ARG A 35 -3.33 4.60 -10.16
C ARG A 35 -2.33 5.27 -9.22
N TRP A 36 -1.37 5.99 -9.79
CA TRP A 36 -0.44 6.81 -9.03
C TRP A 36 -1.10 8.13 -8.61
N ARG A 37 -0.99 8.50 -7.33
CA ARG A 37 -1.39 9.81 -6.79
C ARG A 37 -0.13 10.65 -6.58
N PRO A 38 0.22 11.56 -7.50
CA PRO A 38 1.44 12.35 -7.38
C PRO A 38 1.40 13.37 -6.23
N VAL A 39 0.20 13.86 -5.87
CA VAL A 39 0.01 14.86 -4.80
C VAL A 39 0.37 14.26 -3.44
N GLU A 40 -0.18 13.09 -3.13
CA GLU A 40 -0.01 12.43 -1.84
C GLU A 40 1.08 11.34 -1.87
N LYS A 41 1.71 11.13 -3.04
CA LYS A 41 2.82 10.21 -3.28
C LYS A 41 2.53 8.74 -2.91
N TYR A 42 1.32 8.27 -3.20
CA TYR A 42 0.95 6.86 -3.01
C TYR A 42 0.31 6.23 -4.24
N TRP A 43 0.38 4.91 -4.31
CA TRP A 43 -0.30 4.11 -5.31
C TRP A 43 -1.67 3.69 -4.78
N THR A 44 -2.70 3.79 -5.61
CA THR A 44 -4.03 3.25 -5.32
C THR A 44 -4.31 2.06 -6.21
N PHE A 45 -4.90 1.02 -5.63
CA PHE A 45 -5.28 -0.19 -6.35
C PHE A 45 -6.74 -0.50 -6.07
N PRO A 46 -7.45 -1.08 -7.06
CA PRO A 46 -8.79 -1.56 -6.82
C PRO A 46 -8.72 -2.74 -5.83
N ASN A 47 -9.53 -2.70 -4.78
CA ASN A 47 -9.66 -3.80 -3.83
C ASN A 47 -10.46 -4.96 -4.46
N ARG A 48 -9.82 -5.66 -5.40
CA ARG A 48 -10.35 -6.88 -6.03
C ARG A 48 -9.65 -8.09 -5.42
N ASN A 49 -10.35 -9.23 -5.38
CA ASN A 49 -9.76 -10.50 -4.96
C ASN A 49 -8.45 -10.77 -5.71
N GLY A 50 -7.39 -11.12 -4.98
CA GLY A 50 -6.05 -11.39 -5.50
C GLY A 50 -5.15 -10.17 -5.71
N VAL A 51 -5.67 -8.94 -5.74
CA VAL A 51 -4.80 -7.74 -5.86
C VAL A 51 -3.97 -7.54 -4.60
N LEU A 52 -4.60 -7.66 -3.42
CA LEU A 52 -3.91 -7.56 -2.14
C LEU A 52 -2.80 -8.63 -2.03
N GLU A 53 -3.10 -9.88 -2.37
CA GLU A 53 -2.11 -10.97 -2.36
C GLU A 53 -0.94 -10.71 -3.30
N LYS A 54 -1.20 -10.16 -4.51
CA LYS A 54 -0.14 -9.75 -5.43
C LYS A 54 0.74 -8.67 -4.80
N ILE A 55 0.13 -7.64 -4.20
CA ILE A 55 0.85 -6.56 -3.51
C ILE A 55 1.72 -7.14 -2.38
N LEU A 56 1.15 -7.98 -1.52
CA LEU A 56 1.89 -8.64 -0.44
C LEU A 56 3.05 -9.49 -0.98
N LYS A 57 2.86 -10.24 -2.08
CA LYS A 57 3.95 -10.96 -2.75
C LYS A 57 5.02 -10.06 -3.36
N VAL A 58 4.66 -8.85 -3.83
CA VAL A 58 5.62 -7.87 -4.35
C VAL A 58 6.56 -7.42 -3.23
N PHE A 59 6.00 -7.19 -2.05
CA PHE A 59 6.73 -6.73 -0.87
C PHE A 59 7.42 -7.87 -0.10
N GLY A 60 6.92 -9.10 -0.20
CA GLY A 60 7.56 -10.30 0.37
C GLY A 60 7.84 -10.12 1.86
N ASP A 61 9.09 -10.36 2.25
CA ASP A 61 9.61 -10.23 3.62
C ASP A 61 9.93 -8.79 4.05
N LYS A 62 9.57 -7.77 3.24
CA LYS A 62 9.74 -6.38 3.67
C LYS A 62 8.81 -6.09 4.84
N GLU A 63 9.26 -5.23 5.76
CA GLU A 63 8.42 -4.74 6.85
C GLU A 63 7.29 -3.86 6.29
N ILE A 64 6.09 -4.44 6.25
CA ILE A 64 4.87 -3.78 5.80
C ILE A 64 4.14 -3.26 7.05
N GLN A 65 4.09 -1.95 7.18
CA GLN A 65 3.24 -1.26 8.14
C GLN A 65 1.85 -1.12 7.51
N ILE A 66 0.89 -1.88 8.02
CA ILE A 66 -0.51 -1.68 7.63
C ILE A 66 -1.06 -0.59 8.54
N ASP A 67 -1.22 0.61 7.98
CA ASP A 67 -1.66 1.77 8.72
C ASP A 67 -3.04 1.46 9.30
N THR A 68 -3.04 1.26 10.61
CA THR A 68 -4.24 0.90 11.34
C THR A 68 -4.96 2.19 11.69
N ALA A 69 -5.40 2.96 10.69
CA ALA A 69 -6.47 3.94 10.90
C ALA A 69 -7.82 3.27 11.29
N LEU A 70 -7.85 1.92 11.33
CA LEU A 70 -8.85 1.11 12.05
C LEU A 70 -8.53 0.88 13.53
N LYS A 71 -7.37 1.28 14.05
CA LYS A 71 -7.13 1.44 15.50
C LYS A 71 -7.70 2.79 15.88
N THR A 72 -9.02 2.87 15.94
CA THR A 72 -9.69 3.88 16.75
C THR A 72 -9.05 3.88 18.14
N THR A 73 -8.45 5.01 18.50
CA THR A 73 -8.39 5.57 19.85
C THR A 73 -8.17 4.60 21.03
N THR A 74 -6.95 4.56 21.58
CA THR A 74 -6.71 4.60 23.04
C THR A 74 -5.31 5.20 23.27
N SER A 75 -5.20 6.52 23.33
CA SER A 75 -5.09 7.31 24.57
C SER A 75 -3.76 7.17 25.31
N LYS A 76 -2.94 8.22 25.11
CA LYS A 76 -2.03 8.87 26.06
C LYS A 76 -2.38 8.58 27.54
N VAL A 77 -1.48 7.92 28.29
CA VAL A 77 -1.12 8.24 29.68
C VAL A 77 0.34 7.87 29.92
#